data_AF-A0ABD0NQI4-F1
#
_entry.id   AF-A0ABD0NQI4-F1
#
_cell.length_a   1.000
_cell.length_b   1.000
_cell.length_c   1.000
_cell.angle_alpha   90.00
_cell.angle_beta   90.00
_cell.angle_gamma   90.00
#
_symmetry.space_group_name_H-M   'P 1'
#
loop_
_entity.id
_entity.type
_entity.pdbx_description
1 polymer ?
#
loop_
_entity_poly.entity_id
_entity_poly.type
_entity_poly.pdbx_seq_one_letter_code
_entity_poly.pdbx_strand_id
1 'polypeptide(L)' 'MAKGSEFDLDYITERIIGFTFHQSCTEQTYQHNLRSITQMLQSKHADRYM' A
#
# COMPACT_ATOMS: atom_id res chain seq x y z
N MET A 1 -3.04 -17.52 -5.37
CA MET A 1 -2.05 -16.74 -6.14
C MET A 1 -2.10 -15.29 -5.68
N ALA A 2 -0.99 -14.75 -5.18
CA ALA A 2 -0.63 -13.32 -5.15
C ALA A 2 0.84 -13.27 -4.69
N LYS A 3 1.74 -13.69 -5.58
CA LYS A 3 3.18 -13.77 -5.35
C LYS A 3 3.79 -12.66 -6.21
N GLY A 4 4.08 -11.50 -5.61
CA GLY A 4 4.71 -10.38 -6.32
C GLY A 4 4.12 -9.01 -6.04
N SER A 5 3.76 -8.70 -4.79
CA SER A 5 3.57 -7.30 -4.42
C SER A 5 4.95 -6.68 -4.20
N GLU A 6 5.26 -5.58 -4.87
CA GLU A 6 6.55 -4.88 -4.72
C GLU A 6 6.67 -4.14 -3.37
N PHE A 7 5.64 -4.28 -2.53
CA PHE A 7 5.56 -3.76 -1.18
C PHE A 7 4.87 -4.78 -0.27
N ASP A 8 5.29 -4.78 0.98
CA ASP A 8 4.62 -5.45 2.09
C ASP A 8 3.70 -4.46 2.81
N LEU A 9 2.59 -4.96 3.32
CA LEU A 9 1.59 -4.17 4.04
C LEU A 9 1.30 -4.84 5.39
N ASP A 10 1.53 -4.07 6.45
CA ASP A 10 1.42 -4.52 7.83
C ASP A 10 0.30 -3.75 8.54
N TYR A 11 -0.65 -4.47 9.12
CA TYR A 11 -1.65 -3.87 10.00
C TYR A 11 -1.06 -3.79 11.41
N ILE A 12 -0.48 -2.63 11.74
CA ILE A 12 0.07 -2.37 13.08
C ILE A 12 -1.07 -2.34 14.09
N THR A 13 -2.19 -1.70 13.74
CA THR A 13 -3.45 -1.74 14.51
C THR A 13 -4.65 -1.70 13.56
N GLU A 14 -5.87 -1.76 14.10
CA GLU A 14 -7.12 -1.65 13.32
C GLU A 14 -7.24 -0.36 12.49
N ARG A 15 -6.48 0.69 12.83
CA ARG A 15 -6.48 2.00 12.16
C ARG A 15 -5.11 2.46 11.69
N ILE A 16 -4.06 1.68 11.92
CA ILE A 16 -2.68 2.03 11.54
C ILE A 16 -2.16 0.94 10.63
N ILE A 17 -1.88 1.33 9.39
CA ILE A 17 -1.34 0.46 8.35
C ILE A 17 0.05 0.98 8.00
N GLY A 18 1.05 0.13 8.17
CA GLY A 18 2.40 0.34 7.67
C GLY A 18 2.57 -0.29 6.30
N PHE A 19 3.45 0.27 5.47
CA PHE A 19 3.84 -0.34 4.21
C PHE A 19 5.36 -0.21 4.02
N THR A 20 5.95 -1.24 3.43
CA THR A 20 7.39 -1.33 3.19
C THR A 20 7.64 -1.64 1.72
N PHE A 21 8.47 -0.86 1.04
CA PHE A 21 8.85 -1.11 -0.35
C PHE A 21 10.18 -1.83 -0.42
N HIS A 22 10.31 -2.79 -1.35
CA HIS A 22 11.59 -3.43 -1.61
C HIS A 22 12.59 -2.47 -2.26
N GLN A 23 13.88 -2.64 -1.94
CA GLN A 23 14.98 -1.76 -2.43
C GLN A 23 15.13 -1.76 -3.97
N SER A 24 14.62 -2.78 -4.63
CA SER A 24 14.57 -2.91 -6.09
C SER A 24 13.39 -2.15 -6.74
N CYS A 25 12.55 -1.47 -5.94
CA CYS A 25 11.41 -0.70 -6.45
C CYS A 25 11.90 0.54 -7.20
N THR A 26 11.50 0.67 -8.47
CA THR A 26 11.78 1.88 -9.25
C THR A 26 10.88 3.03 -8.82
N GLU A 27 11.28 4.28 -9.10
CA GLU A 27 10.46 5.46 -8.76
C GLU A 27 9.09 5.43 -9.45
N GLN A 28 9.03 4.99 -10.71
CA GLN A 28 7.79 4.90 -11.47
C GLN A 28 6.84 3.86 -10.85
N THR A 29 7.39 2.71 -10.45
CA THR A 29 6.67 1.68 -9.71
C THR A 29 6.18 2.20 -8.35
N TYR A 30 7.01 2.94 -7.61
CA TYR A 30 6.66 3.51 -6.31
C TYR A 30 5.44 4.43 -6.42
N GLN A 31 5.45 5.36 -7.38
CA GLN A 31 4.32 6.26 -7.62
C GLN A 31 3.04 5.52 -8.03
N HIS A 32 3.18 4.49 -8.88
CA HIS A 32 2.05 3.66 -9.28
C HIS A 32 1.45 2.90 -8.08
N ASN A 33 2.31 2.30 -7.26
CA ASN A 33 1.89 1.55 -6.08
C ASN A 33 1.24 2.46 -5.04
N LEU A 34 1.80 3.64 -4.76
CA LEU A 34 1.16 4.63 -3.88
C LEU A 34 -0.26 4.95 -4.34
N ARG A 35 -0.46 5.23 -5.64
CA ARG A 35 -1.79 5.53 -6.18
C ARG A 35 -2.76 4.37 -5.98
N SER A 36 -2.32 3.15 -6.29
CA SER A 36 -3.12 1.93 -6.07
C SER A 36 -3.46 1.72 -4.59
N ILE A 37 -2.50 1.97 -3.68
CA ILE A 37 -2.71 1.84 -2.24
C ILE A 37 -3.71 2.89 -1.75
N THR A 38 -3.58 4.16 -2.15
CA THR A 38 -4.54 5.20 -1.79
C THR A 38 -5.95 4.85 -2.28
N GLN A 39 -6.09 4.36 -3.51
CA GLN A 39 -7.38 3.91 -4.05
C GLN A 39 -7.93 2.69 -3.28
N MET A 40 -7.07 1.74 -2.92
CA MET A 40 -7.46 0.57 -2.13
C MET A 40 -7.95 0.98 -0.74
N LEU A 41 -7.23 1.87 -0.06
CA LEU A 41 -7.60 2.38 1.26
C LEU A 41 -8.91 3.16 1.21
N GLN A 42 -9.10 4.01 0.20
CA GLN A 42 -10.36 4.71 -0.04
C GLN A 42 -11.52 3.75 -0.29
N SER A 43 -11.30 2.69 -1.08
CA SER A 43 -12.34 1.69 -1.38
C SER A 43 -12.70 0.82 -0.17
N LYS A 44 -11.71 0.35 0.60
CA LYS A 44 -11.93 -0.52 1.76
C LYS A 44 -12.39 0.24 3.00
N HIS A 45 -11.99 1.49 3.15
CA HIS A 45 -12.17 2.24 4.39
C HIS A 45 -12.71 3.65 4.19
N ALA A 46 -13.47 3.89 3.11
CA ALA A 46 -14.35 5.05 2.86
C ALA A 46 -14.11 6.27 3.79
N ASP A 47 -13.09 7.07 3.45
CA ASP A 47 -12.71 8.35 4.11
C ASP A 47 -12.17 8.26 5.55
N ARG A 48 -11.94 7.05 6.10
CA ARG A 48 -11.46 6.86 7.48
C ARG A 48 -9.93 6.85 7.64
N TYR A 49 -9.20 6.88 6.54
CA TYR A 49 -7.74 6.97 6.52
C TYR A 49 -7.36 8.28 5.82
N MET A 50 -6.56 9.11 6.52
CA MET A 50 -6.04 10.41 6.09
C MET A 50 -4.57 10.28 5.68
#